data_AF-A0A254N3V2-F1
#
_entry.id   AF-A0A254N3V2-F1
#
_cell.length_a   1.000
_cell.length_b   1.000
_cell.length_c   1.000
_cell.angle_alpha   90.00
_cell.angle_beta   90.00
_cell.angle_gamma   90.00
#
_symmetry.space_group_name_H-M   'P 1'
#
loop_
_entity.id
_entity.type
_entity.pdbx_description
1 polymer ?
#
loop_
_entity_poly.entity_id
_entity_poly.type
_entity_poly.pdbx_seq_one_letter_code
_entity_poly.pdbx_strand_id
1 'polypeptide(L)'
;MRASRLFMLAWALTAGLIVGSLPWLPEPIVSGKQTMGRGAYLASMLLPLLAAALCSKPFVLWLGRVAPGQVNLPHRDYWMAEPRRHTSLERLGEHVSGIGVMVSLLLAGTHLHTLLASQSTWAQPPQALWWAMGGLLLAGLLLWCWRVKALFPAPPPAHEAPPPRRPRRPGEQH
;
A
#
# COMPACT_ATOMS: atom_id res chain seq x y z
N MET A 1 13.97 6.78 -5.02
CA MET A 1 12.77 6.66 -5.89
C MET A 1 11.52 6.91 -5.03
N ARG A 2 10.51 7.68 -5.48
CA ARG A 2 9.28 7.91 -4.68
C ARG A 2 8.46 6.62 -4.56
N ALA A 3 7.88 6.35 -3.39
CA ALA A 3 7.15 5.12 -3.10
C ALA A 3 5.98 4.92 -4.07
N SER A 4 5.30 5.99 -4.46
CA SER A 4 4.23 5.95 -5.47
C SER A 4 4.69 5.42 -6.84
N ARG A 5 5.91 5.75 -7.31
CA ARG A 5 6.42 5.21 -8.58
C ARG A 5 6.79 3.73 -8.44
N LEU A 6 7.43 3.38 -7.33
CA LEU A 6 7.77 1.99 -7.03
C LEU A 6 6.50 1.14 -6.94
N PHE A 7 5.43 1.67 -6.35
CA PHE A 7 4.13 1.01 -6.30
C PHE A 7 3.56 0.72 -7.68
N MET A 8 3.47 1.73 -8.56
CA MET A 8 2.93 1.54 -9.91
C MET A 8 3.73 0.49 -10.70
N LEU A 9 5.07 0.51 -10.58
CA LEU A 9 5.93 -0.49 -11.20
C LEU A 9 5.68 -1.89 -10.60
N ALA A 10 5.70 -2.03 -9.28
CA ALA A 10 5.48 -3.30 -8.61
C ALA A 10 4.08 -3.88 -8.94
N TRP A 11 3.05 -3.03 -8.94
CA TRP A 11 1.69 -3.39 -9.30
C TRP A 11 1.60 -3.89 -10.75
N ALA A 12 2.15 -3.13 -11.71
CA ALA A 12 2.13 -3.49 -13.12
C ALA A 12 2.92 -4.78 -13.41
N LEU A 13 4.09 -4.92 -12.78
CA LEU A 13 4.90 -6.13 -12.88
C LEU A 13 4.19 -7.34 -12.27
N THR A 14 3.49 -7.17 -11.15
CA THR A 14 2.71 -8.24 -10.52
C THR A 14 1.53 -8.65 -11.40
N ALA A 15 0.81 -7.68 -11.97
CA ALA A 15 -0.28 -7.96 -12.92
C ALA A 15 0.24 -8.70 -14.16
N GLY A 16 1.34 -8.20 -14.75
CA GLY A 16 2.00 -8.81 -15.89
C GLY A 16 2.50 -10.22 -15.59
N LEU A 17 3.04 -10.46 -14.39
CA LEU A 17 3.45 -11.78 -13.94
C LEU A 17 2.26 -12.75 -13.84
N ILE A 18 1.16 -12.34 -13.22
CA ILE A 18 -0.04 -13.19 -13.02
C ILE A 18 -0.70 -13.53 -14.36
N VAL A 19 -0.87 -12.53 -15.23
CA VAL A 19 -1.52 -12.73 -16.54
C VAL A 19 -0.58 -13.46 -17.49
N GLY A 20 0.71 -13.08 -17.48
CA GLY A 20 1.73 -13.66 -18.34
C GLY A 20 1.97 -15.14 -18.03
N SER A 21 1.89 -15.56 -16.77
CA SER A 21 2.14 -16.96 -16.37
C SER A 21 0.98 -17.93 -16.68
N LEU A 22 -0.14 -17.44 -17.19
CA LEU A 22 -1.35 -18.24 -17.43
C LEU A 22 -1.15 -19.52 -18.25
N PRO A 23 -0.36 -19.52 -19.35
CA PRO A 23 -0.10 -20.73 -20.13
C PRO A 23 0.61 -21.82 -19.34
N TRP A 24 1.33 -21.45 -18.27
CA TRP A 24 2.09 -22.36 -17.42
C TRP A 24 1.31 -22.87 -16.21
N LEU A 25 0.07 -22.43 -16.00
CA LEU A 25 -0.73 -22.94 -14.90
C LEU A 25 -1.52 -24.19 -15.34
N PRO A 26 -1.44 -25.30 -14.59
CA PRO A 26 -2.24 -26.49 -14.87
C PRO A 26 -3.71 -26.24 -14.55
N GLU A 27 -4.57 -27.13 -15.04
CA GLU A 27 -5.98 -27.16 -14.69
C GLU A 27 -6.34 -28.56 -14.18
N PRO A 28 -6.67 -28.73 -12.88
CA PRO A 28 -6.85 -27.72 -11.83
C PRO A 28 -5.54 -27.23 -11.16
N ILE A 29 -5.61 -26.08 -10.48
CA ILE A 29 -4.51 -25.56 -9.66
C ILE A 29 -4.66 -26.10 -8.24
N VAL A 30 -3.59 -26.71 -7.73
CA VAL A 30 -3.49 -27.16 -6.34
C VAL A 30 -2.80 -26.08 -5.51
N SER A 31 -3.49 -25.55 -4.50
CA SER A 31 -2.93 -24.62 -3.52
C SER A 31 -3.11 -25.20 -2.12
N GLY A 32 -2.06 -25.81 -1.59
CA GLY A 32 -2.12 -26.55 -0.34
C GLY A 32 -3.09 -27.74 -0.41
N LYS A 33 -4.18 -27.69 0.38
CA LYS A 33 -5.23 -28.72 0.40
C LYS A 33 -6.41 -28.42 -0.53
N GLN A 34 -6.43 -27.25 -1.17
CA GLN A 34 -7.54 -26.83 -2.01
C GLN A 34 -7.18 -26.99 -3.48
N THR A 35 -8.11 -27.56 -4.24
CA THR A 35 -8.08 -27.60 -5.70
C THR A 35 -9.06 -26.57 -6.24
N MET A 36 -8.60 -25.69 -7.11
CA MET A 36 -9.44 -24.67 -7.72
C MET A 36 -9.24 -24.61 -9.24
N GLY A 37 -10.31 -24.28 -9.96
CA GLY A 37 -10.23 -24.01 -11.39
C GLY A 37 -9.37 -22.78 -11.67
N ARG A 38 -8.75 -22.72 -12.85
CA ARG A 38 -7.83 -21.64 -13.25
C ARG A 38 -8.47 -20.25 -13.15
N GLY A 39 -9.73 -20.14 -13.56
CA GLY A 39 -10.50 -18.89 -13.46
C GLY A 39 -10.75 -18.44 -12.02
N ALA A 40 -11.07 -19.38 -11.11
CA ALA A 40 -11.26 -19.06 -9.70
C ALA A 40 -9.95 -18.60 -9.03
N TYR A 41 -8.84 -19.28 -9.36
CA TYR A 41 -7.51 -18.87 -8.92
C TYR A 41 -7.17 -17.46 -9.40
N LEU A 42 -7.36 -17.16 -10.69
CA LEU A 42 -7.13 -15.84 -11.24
C LEU A 42 -7.96 -14.77 -10.54
N ALA A 43 -9.26 -15.02 -10.35
CA ALA A 43 -10.11 -14.09 -9.62
C ALA A 43 -9.57 -13.85 -8.20
N SER A 44 -9.13 -14.90 -7.50
CA SER A 44 -8.57 -14.79 -6.16
C SER A 44 -7.26 -13.97 -6.09
N MET A 45 -6.48 -13.90 -7.17
CA MET A 45 -5.23 -13.14 -7.24
C MET A 45 -5.43 -11.72 -7.79
N LEU A 46 -6.26 -11.58 -8.83
CA LEU A 46 -6.49 -10.30 -9.50
C LEU A 46 -7.41 -9.38 -8.71
N LEU A 47 -8.43 -9.89 -8.02
CA LEU A 47 -9.30 -9.05 -7.18
C LEU A 47 -8.53 -8.29 -6.08
N PRO A 48 -7.70 -8.94 -5.23
CA PRO A 48 -6.92 -8.20 -4.25
C PRO A 48 -5.86 -7.31 -4.91
N LEU A 49 -5.30 -7.68 -6.07
CA LEU A 49 -4.37 -6.81 -6.79
C LEU A 49 -5.06 -5.54 -7.32
N LEU A 50 -6.28 -5.66 -7.85
CA LEU A 50 -7.09 -4.52 -8.26
C LEU A 50 -7.47 -3.65 -7.06
N ALA A 51 -7.84 -4.27 -5.94
CA ALA A 51 -8.08 -3.55 -4.69
C ALA A 51 -6.81 -2.81 -4.20
N ALA A 52 -5.62 -3.38 -4.42
CA ALA A 52 -4.37 -2.71 -4.09
C ALA A 52 -4.14 -1.42 -4.90
N ALA A 53 -4.78 -1.24 -6.06
CA ALA A 53 -4.71 0.03 -6.80
C ALA A 53 -5.28 1.22 -6.01
N LEU A 54 -6.15 0.96 -5.02
CA LEU A 54 -6.61 1.96 -4.05
C LEU A 54 -5.49 2.48 -3.16
N CYS A 55 -4.34 1.81 -3.09
CA CYS A 55 -3.15 2.31 -2.39
C CYS A 55 -2.38 3.38 -3.20
N SER A 56 -2.84 3.74 -4.40
CA SER A 56 -2.19 4.74 -5.22
C SER A 56 -2.32 6.15 -4.61
N LYS A 57 -1.22 6.92 -4.67
CA LYS A 57 -1.20 8.32 -4.21
C LYS A 57 -2.33 9.18 -4.82
N PRO A 58 -2.65 9.11 -6.13
CA PRO A 58 -3.77 9.86 -6.70
C PRO A 58 -5.12 9.52 -6.05
N PHE A 59 -5.37 8.23 -5.78
CA PHE A 59 -6.58 7.80 -5.11
C PHE A 59 -6.68 8.34 -3.69
N VAL A 60 -5.59 8.27 -2.91
CA VAL A 60 -5.56 8.82 -1.54
C VAL A 60 -5.81 10.33 -1.53
N LEU A 61 -5.21 11.07 -2.47
CA LEU A 61 -5.43 12.51 -2.62
C LEU A 61 -6.88 12.82 -3.00
N TRP A 62 -7.46 12.05 -3.92
CA TRP A 62 -8.87 12.19 -4.31
C TRP A 62 -9.81 11.90 -3.13
N LEU A 63 -9.62 10.77 -2.44
CA LEU A 63 -10.44 10.35 -1.30
C LEU A 63 -10.37 11.38 -0.17
N GLY A 64 -9.17 11.89 0.15
CA GLY A 64 -9.00 12.90 1.19
C GLY A 64 -9.61 14.27 0.87
N ARG A 65 -9.87 14.57 -0.41
CA ARG A 65 -10.58 15.79 -0.83
C ARG A 65 -12.10 15.60 -0.85
N VAL A 66 -12.57 14.47 -1.38
CA VAL A 66 -14.01 14.21 -1.57
C VAL A 66 -14.68 13.74 -0.29
N ALA A 67 -14.01 12.88 0.48
CA ALA A 67 -14.55 12.27 1.68
C ALA A 67 -13.51 12.26 2.83
N PRO A 68 -13.12 13.43 3.34
CA PRO A 68 -12.10 13.53 4.40
C PRO A 68 -12.44 12.73 5.67
N GLY A 69 -13.74 12.52 5.96
CA GLY A 69 -14.21 11.72 7.08
C GLY A 69 -13.87 10.22 6.98
N GLN A 70 -13.64 9.71 5.76
CA GLN A 70 -13.26 8.31 5.50
C GLN A 70 -11.77 8.05 5.68
N VAL A 71 -10.95 9.11 5.79
CA VAL A 71 -9.52 8.98 6.04
C VAL A 71 -9.30 8.70 7.51
N ASN A 72 -8.93 7.46 7.83
CA ASN A 72 -8.55 7.08 9.19
C ASN A 72 -7.11 7.53 9.48
N LEU A 73 -6.94 8.53 10.34
CA LEU A 73 -5.66 9.11 10.71
C LEU A 73 -5.65 9.46 12.21
N PRO A 74 -4.55 9.22 12.94
CA PRO A 74 -4.39 9.75 14.29
C PRO A 74 -4.55 11.27 14.30
N HIS A 75 -5.29 11.81 15.28
CA HIS A 75 -5.55 13.26 15.39
C HIS A 75 -6.04 13.89 14.08
N ARG A 76 -6.93 13.18 13.36
CA ARG A 76 -7.44 13.56 12.03
C ARG A 76 -7.80 15.03 11.93
N ASP A 77 -8.58 15.56 12.88
CA ASP A 77 -9.12 16.92 12.80
C ASP A 77 -7.99 17.98 12.80
N TYR A 78 -6.86 17.69 13.45
CA TYR A 78 -5.68 18.56 13.42
C TYR A 78 -4.95 18.49 12.07
N TRP A 79 -4.71 17.28 11.56
CA TRP A 79 -3.92 17.04 10.34
C TRP A 79 -4.69 17.32 9.05
N MET A 80 -6.01 17.21 9.07
CA MET A 80 -6.91 17.46 7.95
C MET A 80 -7.46 18.90 7.90
N ALA A 81 -7.05 19.77 8.83
CA ALA A 81 -7.38 21.19 8.79
C ALA A 81 -6.82 21.87 7.51
N GLU A 82 -7.57 22.84 6.97
CA GLU A 82 -7.30 23.55 5.68
C GLU A 82 -5.82 23.85 5.40
N PRO A 83 -5.03 24.42 6.36
CA PRO A 83 -3.65 24.81 6.08
C PRO A 83 -2.69 23.61 5.91
N ARG A 84 -3.04 22.46 6.47
CA ARG A 84 -2.16 21.27 6.54
C ARG A 84 -2.64 20.13 5.66
N ARG A 85 -3.94 20.10 5.33
CA ARG A 85 -4.63 19.00 4.63
C ARG A 85 -3.86 18.52 3.40
N HIS A 86 -3.46 19.42 2.50
CA HIS A 86 -2.74 19.05 1.28
C HIS A 86 -1.45 18.29 1.60
N THR A 87 -0.59 18.89 2.43
CA THR A 87 0.69 18.30 2.85
C THR A 87 0.51 16.98 3.60
N SER A 88 -0.49 16.88 4.47
CA SER A 88 -0.85 15.65 5.18
C SER A 88 -1.25 14.54 4.22
N LEU A 89 -2.10 14.84 3.23
CA LEU A 89 -2.55 13.87 2.24
C LEU A 89 -1.43 13.45 1.27
N GLU A 90 -0.52 14.35 0.91
CA GLU A 90 0.65 13.98 0.10
C GLU A 90 1.56 12.99 0.82
N ARG A 91 1.81 13.23 2.11
CA ARG A 91 2.59 12.33 2.98
C ARG A 91 1.89 10.99 3.16
N LEU A 92 0.60 11.02 3.47
CA LEU A 92 -0.22 9.83 3.61
C LEU A 92 -0.22 9.02 2.31
N GLY A 93 -0.38 9.67 1.16
CA GLY A 93 -0.39 9.01 -0.15
C GLY A 93 0.91 8.29 -0.48
N GLU A 94 2.07 8.89 -0.19
CA GLU A 94 3.35 8.17 -0.35
C GLU A 94 3.46 6.97 0.60
N HIS A 95 2.98 7.12 1.83
CA HIS A 95 3.06 6.06 2.83
C HIS A 95 2.13 4.88 2.49
N VAL A 96 0.90 5.17 2.07
CA VAL A 96 -0.07 4.17 1.61
C VAL A 96 0.44 3.47 0.34
N SER A 97 1.09 4.20 -0.59
CA SER A 97 1.73 3.56 -1.75
C SER A 97 2.81 2.57 -1.35
N GLY A 98 3.56 2.81 -0.26
CA GLY A 98 4.50 1.83 0.28
C GLY A 98 3.84 0.54 0.78
N ILE A 99 2.65 0.64 1.39
CA ILE A 99 1.84 -0.55 1.74
C ILE A 99 1.43 -1.29 0.47
N GLY A 100 0.99 -0.54 -0.56
CA GLY A 100 0.68 -1.12 -1.87
C GLY A 100 1.85 -1.91 -2.45
N VAL A 101 3.10 -1.44 -2.32
CA VAL A 101 4.30 -2.20 -2.75
C VAL A 101 4.38 -3.54 -2.03
N MET A 102 4.22 -3.55 -0.70
CA MET A 102 4.29 -4.78 0.10
C MET A 102 3.18 -5.77 -0.27
N VAL A 103 1.96 -5.29 -0.51
CA VAL A 103 0.83 -6.12 -0.97
C VAL A 103 1.12 -6.71 -2.35
N SER A 104 1.60 -5.91 -3.31
CA SER A 104 1.98 -6.40 -4.64
C SER A 104 3.08 -7.46 -4.56
N LEU A 105 4.11 -7.25 -3.73
CA LEU A 105 5.18 -8.24 -3.54
C LEU A 105 4.68 -9.53 -2.89
N LEU A 106 3.77 -9.43 -1.91
CA LEU A 106 3.14 -10.60 -1.30
C LEU A 106 2.35 -11.42 -2.32
N LEU A 107 1.52 -10.75 -3.13
CA LEU A 107 0.74 -11.39 -4.18
C LEU A 107 1.64 -12.03 -5.24
N ALA A 108 2.66 -11.31 -5.72
CA ALA A 108 3.65 -11.83 -6.65
C ALA A 108 4.37 -13.07 -6.08
N GLY A 109 4.84 -13.01 -4.83
CA GLY A 109 5.50 -14.11 -4.16
C GLY A 109 4.60 -15.33 -3.98
N THR A 110 3.34 -15.12 -3.57
CA THR A 110 2.35 -16.19 -3.40
C THR A 110 2.01 -16.85 -4.74
N HIS A 111 1.88 -16.04 -5.79
CA HIS A 111 1.64 -16.51 -7.15
C HIS A 111 2.84 -17.32 -7.68
N LEU A 112 4.07 -16.82 -7.52
CA LEU A 112 5.29 -17.55 -7.90
C LEU A 112 5.43 -18.86 -7.15
N HIS A 113 5.18 -18.85 -5.83
CA HIS A 113 5.21 -20.06 -5.03
C HIS A 113 4.22 -21.10 -5.56
N THR A 114 2.99 -20.69 -5.87
CA THR A 114 1.96 -21.57 -6.44
C THR A 114 2.39 -22.10 -7.82
N LEU A 115 2.89 -21.22 -8.69
CA LEU A 115 3.34 -21.57 -10.03
C LEU A 115 4.47 -22.60 -9.97
N LEU A 116 5.51 -22.35 -9.17
CA LEU A 116 6.63 -23.27 -8.98
C LEU A 116 6.17 -24.60 -8.39
N ALA A 117 5.35 -24.58 -7.34
CA ALA A 117 4.84 -25.79 -6.72
C ALA A 117 3.96 -26.63 -7.67
N SER A 118 3.31 -26.00 -8.64
CA SER A 118 2.51 -26.68 -9.67
C SER A 118 3.37 -27.35 -10.77
N GLN A 119 4.64 -27.00 -10.85
CA GLN A 119 5.59 -27.49 -11.86
C GLN A 119 6.58 -28.48 -11.23
N SER A 120 6.20 -29.75 -11.19
CA SER A 120 7.01 -30.81 -10.55
C SER A 120 8.39 -31.02 -11.18
N THR A 121 8.58 -30.61 -12.44
CA THR A 121 9.84 -30.72 -13.17
C THR A 121 10.79 -29.55 -12.93
N TRP A 122 10.31 -28.46 -12.33
CA TRP A 122 11.12 -27.26 -12.10
C TRP A 122 11.85 -27.33 -10.77
N ALA A 123 13.03 -26.71 -10.72
CA ALA A 123 13.81 -26.60 -9.51
C ALA A 123 13.03 -25.81 -8.44
N GLN A 124 12.78 -26.45 -7.29
CA GLN A 124 12.06 -25.83 -6.19
C GLN A 124 13.03 -25.06 -5.28
N PRO A 125 12.76 -23.78 -4.97
CA PRO A 125 13.54 -23.05 -3.99
C PRO A 125 13.44 -23.71 -2.60
N PRO A 126 14.48 -23.61 -1.76
CA PRO A 126 14.43 -24.17 -0.43
C PRO A 126 13.34 -23.50 0.41
N GLN A 127 12.61 -24.28 1.20
CA GLN A 127 11.50 -23.79 2.04
C GLN A 127 11.92 -22.62 2.96
N ALA A 128 13.17 -22.63 3.44
CA ALA A 128 13.73 -21.57 4.27
C ALA A 128 13.73 -20.20 3.57
N LEU A 129 13.87 -20.15 2.23
CA LEU A 129 13.82 -18.90 1.47
C LEU A 129 12.42 -18.27 1.55
N TRP A 130 11.36 -19.07 1.39
CA TRP A 130 9.98 -18.58 1.50
C TRP A 130 9.69 -18.01 2.90
N TRP A 131 10.13 -18.70 3.95
CA TRP A 131 10.02 -18.21 5.32
C TRP A 131 10.81 -16.92 5.54
N ALA A 132 12.04 -16.83 5.02
CA ALA A 132 12.86 -15.63 5.13
C ALA A 132 12.20 -14.43 4.42
N MET A 133 11.68 -14.63 3.20
CA MET A 133 10.94 -13.60 2.46
C MET A 133 9.67 -13.16 3.19
N GLY A 134 8.88 -14.11 3.70
CA GLY A 134 7.68 -13.81 4.48
C GLY A 134 8.00 -13.05 5.78
N GLY A 135 9.05 -13.47 6.49
CA GLY A 135 9.54 -12.79 7.69
C GLY A 135 10.03 -11.37 7.41
N LEU A 136 10.80 -11.18 6.33
CA LEU A 136 11.25 -9.85 5.90
C LEU A 136 10.07 -8.94 5.55
N LEU A 137 9.08 -9.45 4.83
CA LEU A 137 7.87 -8.70 4.50
C LEU A 137 7.09 -8.30 5.76
N LEU A 138 6.92 -9.22 6.72
CA LEU A 138 6.24 -8.95 7.98
C LEU A 138 6.99 -7.91 8.82
N ALA A 139 8.30 -8.05 8.97
CA ALA A 139 9.14 -7.07 9.65
C ALA A 139 9.05 -5.69 8.97
N GLY A 140 9.08 -5.67 7.64
CA GLY A 140 8.87 -4.48 6.83
C GLY A 140 7.52 -3.83 7.11
N LEU A 141 6.43 -4.60 7.15
CA LEU A 141 5.08 -4.11 7.46
C LEU A 141 4.98 -3.53 8.87
N LEU A 142 5.53 -4.20 9.87
CA LEU A 142 5.55 -3.71 11.25
C LEU A 142 6.31 -2.39 11.38
N LEU A 143 7.51 -2.33 10.78
CA LEU A 143 8.30 -1.11 10.70
C LEU A 143 7.52 0.00 9.99
N TRP A 144 6.80 -0.33 8.93
CA TRP A 144 6.00 0.62 8.15
C TRP A 144 4.84 1.19 8.96
N CYS A 145 4.09 0.34 9.69
CA CYS A 145 3.02 0.75 10.60
C CYS A 145 3.54 1.67 11.71
N TRP A 146 4.69 1.34 12.30
CA TRP A 146 5.34 2.20 13.28
C TRP A 146 5.71 3.57 12.68
N ARG A 147 6.27 3.59 11.47
CA ARG A 147 6.58 4.85 10.76
C ARG A 147 5.34 5.70 10.47
N VAL A 148 4.17 5.10 10.15
CA VAL A 148 2.91 5.87 10.01
C VAL A 148 2.63 6.63 11.30
N LYS A 149 2.65 5.93 12.44
CA LYS A 149 2.34 6.54 13.74
C LYS A 149 3.32 7.67 14.06
N ALA A 150 4.61 7.47 13.78
CA ALA A 150 5.63 8.48 13.98
C ALA A 150 5.46 9.70 13.04
N LEU A 151 4.86 9.53 11.86
CA LEU A 151 4.64 10.61 10.89
C LEU A 151 3.52 11.57 11.29
N PHE A 152 2.56 11.10 12.10
CA PHE A 152 1.40 11.87 12.56
C PHE A 152 1.37 11.94 14.09
N PRO A 153 2.32 12.66 14.72
CA PRO A 153 2.35 12.83 16.17
C PRO A 153 1.15 13.62 16.69
N ALA A 154 1.01 13.64 18.02
CA ALA A 154 0.03 14.47 18.70
C ALA A 154 0.21 15.96 18.35
N PRO A 155 -0.89 16.72 18.25
CA PRO A 155 -0.81 18.16 18.02
C PRO A 155 -0.10 18.87 19.18
N PRO A 156 0.58 20.01 18.92
CA PRO A 156 1.13 20.85 19.97
C PRO A 156 0.02 21.28 20.96
N PRO A 157 0.34 21.42 22.26
CA PRO A 157 -0.59 21.94 23.24
C PRO A 157 -1.14 23.32 22.80
N ALA A 158 -2.40 23.61 23.13
CA ALA A 158 -3.05 24.86 22.70
C ALA A 158 -2.34 26.14 23.15
N HIS A 159 -1.53 26.09 24.22
CA HIS A 159 -0.76 27.23 24.73
C HIS A 159 0.54 27.50 23.95
N GLU A 160 1.03 26.53 23.17
CA GLU A 160 2.20 26.69 22.28
C GLU A 160 1.78 26.98 20.83
N ALA A 161 0.48 26.93 20.53
CA ALA A 161 -0.02 27.28 19.22
C ALA A 161 0.29 28.76 18.94
N PRO A 162 0.97 29.10 17.82
CA PRO A 162 1.21 30.49 17.46
C PRO A 162 -0.11 31.25 17.46
N PRO A 163 -0.16 32.46 18.06
CA PRO A 163 -1.40 33.21 18.11
C PRO A 163 -1.93 33.39 16.68
N PRO A 164 -3.26 33.29 16.47
CA PRO A 164 -3.84 33.48 15.15
C PRO A 164 -3.35 34.82 14.60
N ARG A 165 -2.72 34.80 13.41
CA ARG A 165 -2.24 36.02 12.75
C ARG A 165 -3.43 36.98 12.70
N ARG A 166 -3.32 38.09 13.41
CA ARG A 166 -4.35 39.14 13.36
C ARG A 166 -4.51 39.57 11.90
N PRO A 167 -5.75 39.72 11.41
CA PRO A 167 -5.98 40.33 10.10
C PRO A 167 -5.24 41.67 10.06
N ARG A 168 -4.43 41.88 9.01
CA ARG A 168 -3.70 43.13 8.81
C ARG A 168 -4.74 44.26 8.74
N ARG A 169 -4.70 45.22 9.66
CA ARG A 169 -5.62 46.36 9.60
C ARG A 169 -5.30 47.16 8.34
N PRO A 170 -6.30 47.55 7.53
CA PRO A 170 -6.07 48.46 6.42
C PRO A 170 -5.46 49.76 6.96
N GLY A 171 -4.21 50.07 6.58
CA GLY A 171 -3.55 51.34 6.94
C GLY A 171 -2.20 51.27 7.69
N GLU A 172 -1.72 50.10 8.11
CA GLU A 172 -0.35 49.99 8.68
C GLU A 172 0.71 50.01 7.56
N GLN A 173 1.32 51.18 7.33
CA GLN A 173 2.54 51.35 6.51
C GLN A 173 3.78 51.30 7.41
N HIS A 174 4.89 50.77 6.85
CA HIS A 174 6.18 50.53 7.51
C HIS A 174 6.91 51.80 7.92
#